data_AF-A0A7M1AZ05-F1
#
_entry.id   AF-A0A7M1AZ05-F1
#
_cell.length_a   1.000
_cell.length_b   1.000
_cell.length_c   1.000
_cell.angle_alpha   90.00
_cell.angle_beta   90.00
_cell.angle_gamma   90.00
#
_symmetry.space_group_name_H-M   'P 1'
#
loop_
_entity.id
_entity.type
_entity.pdbx_description
1 polymer ?
#
loop_
_entity_poly.entity_id
_entity_poly.type
_entity_poly.pdbx_seq_one_letter_code
_entity_poly.pdbx_strand_id
1 'polypeptide(L)'
;MSNVLKAFLNIVTNYQTNIQNITDGNNRMNNMGEGLEAYIKNIFADTINEVDETKKLEKISKTFSYTGNKTNPPDMMLWNGDAIEVKKIESASTSLQLNSSHPKSKLLNTNTKINQTCRECEKWTEKDLIYTIGYVKSKKLNSLWMVYGDCYAADEETYQKVEDEITTSINYLDDLEINHETNELSGIKNVDPLNITYLRVRGMWIIENPNKVYEYIYQYDKNLNFQLVCLMKKSKYNSFPKEDIKKIESNDNINISDVKIKNPNNPANLIDAKLLVFKV
;
A
#
# COMPACT_ATOMS: atom_id res chain seq x y z
N MET A 1 -18.25 5.47 7.92
CA MET A 1 -17.00 5.61 7.13
C MET A 1 -16.41 4.25 6.82
N SER A 2 -15.69 4.13 5.71
CA SER A 2 -14.94 2.91 5.37
C SER A 2 -13.64 2.82 6.18
N ASN A 3 -13.10 1.61 6.33
CA ASN A 3 -11.84 1.31 7.00
C ASN A 3 -11.35 -0.10 6.63
N VAL A 4 -10.15 -0.45 7.09
CA VAL A 4 -9.52 -1.76 6.80
C VAL A 4 -10.33 -2.95 7.33
N LEU A 5 -11.04 -2.83 8.47
CA LEU A 5 -11.83 -3.94 9.02
C LEU A 5 -13.03 -4.25 8.13
N LYS A 6 -13.71 -3.21 7.63
CA LYS A 6 -14.79 -3.38 6.65
C LYS A 6 -14.27 -3.97 5.35
N ALA A 7 -13.16 -3.45 4.82
CA ALA A 7 -12.52 -4.00 3.64
C ALA A 7 -12.16 -5.49 3.81
N PHE A 8 -11.56 -5.85 4.94
CA PHE A 8 -11.24 -7.24 5.28
C PHE A 8 -12.49 -8.12 5.30
N LEU A 9 -13.55 -7.69 5.98
CA LEU A 9 -14.82 -8.42 6.04
C LEU A 9 -15.49 -8.54 4.68
N ASN A 10 -15.44 -7.49 3.85
CA ASN A 10 -15.96 -7.52 2.48
C ASN A 10 -15.23 -8.57 1.63
N ILE A 11 -13.92 -8.75 1.82
CA ILE A 11 -13.16 -9.82 1.14
C ILE A 11 -13.60 -11.20 1.64
N VAL A 12 -13.67 -11.40 2.96
CA VAL A 12 -14.06 -12.67 3.56
C VAL A 12 -15.46 -13.08 3.12
N THR A 13 -16.40 -12.14 3.11
CA THR A 13 -17.82 -12.40 2.77
C THR A 13 -17.99 -12.73 1.28
N ASN A 14 -17.17 -12.15 0.42
CA ASN A 14 -17.27 -12.31 -1.04
C ASN A 14 -16.15 -13.19 -1.62
N TYR A 15 -15.43 -13.98 -0.82
CA TYR A 15 -14.20 -14.66 -1.30
C TYR A 15 -14.42 -15.51 -2.56
N GLN A 16 -15.58 -16.16 -2.68
CA GLN A 16 -15.93 -17.03 -3.81
C GLN A 16 -16.10 -16.24 -5.11
N THR A 17 -16.75 -15.06 -5.06
CA THR A 17 -16.91 -14.17 -6.21
C THR A 17 -15.65 -13.35 -6.49
N ASN A 18 -14.84 -13.08 -5.45
CA ASN A 18 -13.65 -12.22 -5.49
C ASN A 18 -12.45 -12.80 -6.24
N ILE A 19 -12.24 -14.13 -6.20
CA ILE A 19 -11.02 -14.76 -6.73
C ILE A 19 -11.19 -15.16 -8.21
N GLN A 20 -12.43 -15.44 -8.65
CA GLN A 20 -12.75 -15.83 -10.02
C GLN A 20 -12.81 -14.64 -10.99
N ASN A 21 -13.23 -13.46 -10.54
CA ASN A 21 -13.43 -12.30 -11.41
C ASN A 21 -12.17 -11.47 -11.71
N ILE A 22 -11.00 -11.83 -11.16
CA ILE A 22 -9.72 -11.22 -11.58
C ILE A 22 -9.33 -11.73 -12.99
N THR A 23 -10.05 -12.71 -13.56
CA THR A 23 -9.64 -13.41 -14.79
C THR A 23 -10.54 -13.29 -16.02
N ASP A 24 -11.81 -12.90 -15.93
CA ASP A 24 -12.76 -13.16 -17.03
C ASP A 24 -13.19 -11.92 -17.80
N GLY A 25 -12.50 -11.68 -18.93
CA GLY A 25 -12.86 -10.69 -19.94
C GLY A 25 -12.59 -11.22 -21.35
N ASN A 26 -13.55 -11.98 -21.92
CA ASN A 26 -13.49 -12.41 -23.32
C ASN A 26 -14.39 -11.60 -24.27
N ASN A 27 -15.08 -10.56 -23.79
CA ASN A 27 -15.82 -9.65 -24.67
C ASN A 27 -15.23 -8.24 -24.64
N ARG A 28 -14.59 -7.89 -25.75
CA ARG A 28 -13.79 -6.68 -26.04
C ARG A 28 -14.54 -5.34 -26.02
N MET A 29 -15.63 -5.20 -25.26
CA MET A 29 -16.41 -3.97 -25.33
C MET A 29 -16.99 -3.42 -24.03
N ASN A 30 -16.87 -4.09 -22.86
CA ASN A 30 -17.48 -3.54 -21.63
C ASN A 30 -16.84 -3.90 -20.26
N ASN A 31 -15.60 -4.40 -20.17
CA ASN A 31 -14.86 -4.43 -18.89
C ASN A 31 -13.35 -4.61 -19.16
N MET A 32 -12.61 -3.50 -19.26
CA MET A 32 -11.14 -3.54 -19.19
C MET A 32 -10.75 -4.10 -17.82
N GLY A 33 -9.88 -5.12 -17.80
CA GLY A 33 -9.59 -5.93 -16.61
C GLY A 33 -9.43 -5.14 -15.32
N GLU A 34 -10.17 -5.53 -14.29
CA GLU A 34 -9.97 -4.99 -12.95
C GLU A 34 -8.61 -5.48 -12.43
N GLY A 35 -7.59 -4.61 -12.55
CA GLY A 35 -6.31 -4.81 -11.89
C GLY A 35 -6.47 -4.81 -10.36
N LEU A 36 -5.43 -5.26 -9.63
CA LEU A 36 -5.46 -5.35 -8.16
C LEU A 36 -5.93 -4.02 -7.51
N GLU A 37 -5.50 -2.87 -8.00
CA GLU A 37 -5.95 -1.55 -7.51
C GLU A 37 -7.47 -1.35 -7.61
N ALA A 38 -8.08 -1.74 -8.75
CA ALA A 38 -9.52 -1.62 -8.94
C ALA A 38 -10.29 -2.56 -8.00
N TYR A 39 -9.77 -3.78 -7.81
CA TYR A 39 -10.31 -4.72 -6.83
C TYR A 39 -10.28 -4.14 -5.41
N ILE A 40 -9.13 -3.61 -4.98
CA ILE A 40 -8.99 -2.98 -3.65
C ILE A 40 -9.92 -1.78 -3.52
N LYS A 41 -10.04 -0.94 -4.55
CA LYS A 41 -10.98 0.19 -4.58
C LYS A 41 -12.42 -0.29 -4.35
N ASN A 42 -12.85 -1.33 -5.05
CA ASN A 42 -14.19 -1.90 -4.92
C ASN A 42 -14.44 -2.51 -3.53
N ILE A 43 -13.44 -3.18 -2.97
CA ILE A 43 -13.51 -3.77 -1.63
C ILE A 43 -13.70 -2.70 -0.55
N PHE A 44 -12.92 -1.62 -0.59
CA PHE A 44 -13.04 -0.53 0.37
C PHE A 44 -14.33 0.29 0.19
N ALA A 45 -14.86 0.40 -1.03
CA ALA A 45 -16.13 1.08 -1.30
C ALA A 45 -17.38 0.20 -1.16
N ASP A 46 -17.22 -1.10 -0.92
CA ASP A 46 -18.30 -2.09 -0.90
C ASP A 46 -19.13 -2.07 -2.21
N THR A 47 -18.43 -2.16 -3.34
CA THR A 47 -19.01 -2.07 -4.69
C THR A 47 -18.72 -3.28 -5.57
N ILE A 48 -18.16 -4.36 -5.02
CA ILE A 48 -17.76 -5.52 -5.82
C ILE A 48 -18.93 -6.21 -6.54
N ASN A 49 -20.12 -6.17 -5.93
CA ASN A 49 -21.35 -6.73 -6.51
C ASN A 49 -22.29 -5.63 -7.04
N GLU A 50 -21.85 -4.36 -7.10
CA GLU A 50 -22.66 -3.25 -7.60
C GLU A 50 -22.58 -3.20 -9.12
N VAL A 51 -23.69 -3.56 -9.79
CA VAL A 51 -23.79 -3.59 -11.25
C VAL A 51 -24.20 -2.23 -11.85
N ASP A 52 -24.81 -1.37 -11.04
CA ASP A 52 -25.19 -0.02 -11.45
C ASP A 52 -23.97 0.91 -11.37
N GLU A 53 -23.46 1.32 -12.53
CA GLU A 53 -22.27 2.15 -12.62
C GLU A 53 -22.42 3.50 -11.89
N THR A 54 -23.62 4.09 -11.91
CA THR A 54 -23.87 5.38 -11.24
C THR A 54 -23.79 5.19 -9.73
N LYS A 55 -24.43 4.16 -9.19
CA LYS A 55 -24.35 3.84 -7.75
C LYS A 55 -22.92 3.46 -7.33
N LYS A 56 -22.18 2.74 -8.17
CA LYS A 56 -20.76 2.40 -7.94
C LYS A 56 -19.92 3.66 -7.82
N LEU A 57 -20.06 4.61 -8.75
CA LEU A 57 -19.35 5.88 -8.73
C LEU A 57 -19.72 6.72 -7.50
N GLU A 58 -21.00 6.79 -7.12
CA GLU A 58 -21.43 7.48 -5.91
C GLU A 58 -20.83 6.88 -4.64
N LYS A 59 -20.82 5.55 -4.50
CA LYS A 59 -20.22 4.87 -3.34
C LYS A 59 -18.71 5.09 -3.26
N ILE A 60 -18.01 5.03 -4.40
CA ILE A 60 -16.57 5.32 -4.47
C ILE A 60 -16.30 6.77 -4.04
N SER A 61 -17.07 7.74 -4.55
CA SER A 61 -16.93 9.16 -4.19
C SER A 61 -17.18 9.43 -2.70
N LYS A 62 -18.16 8.74 -2.10
CA LYS A 62 -18.46 8.80 -0.66
C LYS A 62 -17.40 8.11 0.21
N THR A 63 -16.56 7.25 -0.39
CA THR A 63 -15.55 6.45 0.32
C THR A 63 -14.18 7.12 0.31
N PHE A 64 -13.75 7.64 -0.84
CA PHE A 64 -12.39 8.13 -1.05
C PHE A 64 -12.35 9.65 -1.19
N SER A 65 -11.44 10.28 -0.43
CA SER A 65 -11.06 11.68 -0.62
C SER A 65 -10.12 11.84 -1.82
N TYR A 66 -9.34 10.81 -2.12
CA TYR A 66 -8.42 10.79 -3.26
C TYR A 66 -8.36 9.41 -3.91
N THR A 67 -8.28 9.40 -5.24
CA THR A 67 -7.89 8.21 -6.01
C THR A 67 -6.77 8.63 -6.95
N GLY A 68 -5.63 7.96 -6.82
CA GLY A 68 -4.37 8.36 -7.41
C GLY A 68 -4.18 7.95 -8.86
N ASN A 69 -2.99 8.26 -9.35
CA ASN A 69 -2.50 7.82 -10.66
C ASN A 69 -1.27 6.93 -10.47
N LYS A 70 -0.83 6.26 -11.54
CA LYS A 70 0.27 5.28 -11.51
C LYS A 70 1.63 5.84 -11.06
N THR A 71 1.77 7.16 -10.92
CA THR A 71 3.07 7.83 -10.81
C THR A 71 3.40 8.25 -9.38
N ASN A 72 2.40 8.56 -8.55
CA ASN A 72 2.63 9.14 -7.23
C ASN A 72 1.79 8.43 -6.17
N PRO A 73 2.36 8.11 -4.99
CA PRO A 73 1.60 7.59 -3.87
C PRO A 73 0.71 8.69 -3.24
N PRO A 74 -0.33 8.32 -2.48
CA PRO A 74 -0.87 6.96 -2.37
C PRO A 74 -1.78 6.62 -3.57
N ASP A 75 -2.01 5.35 -3.81
CA ASP A 75 -2.98 4.91 -4.83
C ASP A 75 -4.41 5.34 -4.49
N MET A 76 -4.77 5.35 -3.20
CA MET A 76 -6.10 5.76 -2.71
C MET A 76 -6.01 6.40 -1.33
N MET A 77 -6.99 7.23 -0.99
CA MET A 77 -7.13 7.80 0.35
C MET A 77 -8.59 7.86 0.76
N LEU A 78 -8.90 7.33 1.96
CA LEU A 78 -10.24 7.36 2.52
C LEU A 78 -10.54 8.73 3.14
N TRP A 79 -11.78 9.21 2.97
CA TRP A 79 -12.27 10.38 3.70
C TRP A 79 -12.06 10.19 5.20
N ASN A 80 -11.39 11.15 5.85
CA ASN A 80 -11.03 11.13 7.28
C ASN A 80 -10.41 9.80 7.78
N GLY A 81 -9.81 9.02 6.88
CA GLY A 81 -9.29 7.69 7.17
C GLY A 81 -7.90 7.48 6.62
N ASP A 82 -7.55 6.22 6.42
CA ASP A 82 -6.21 5.80 6.05
C ASP A 82 -5.92 6.01 4.54
N ALA A 83 -4.64 6.18 4.22
CA ALA A 83 -4.13 6.08 2.86
C ALA A 83 -3.81 4.62 2.52
N ILE A 84 -3.90 4.26 1.24
CA ILE A 84 -3.73 2.89 0.76
C ILE A 84 -2.75 2.90 -0.40
N GLU A 85 -1.71 2.08 -0.29
CA GLU A 85 -0.72 1.82 -1.33
C GLU A 85 -0.83 0.36 -1.77
N VAL A 86 -1.09 0.11 -3.04
CA VAL A 86 -1.30 -1.21 -3.61
C VAL A 86 -0.03 -1.67 -4.32
N LYS A 87 0.40 -2.90 -4.04
CA LYS A 87 1.53 -3.53 -4.74
C LYS A 87 1.14 -4.92 -5.21
N LYS A 88 1.39 -5.18 -6.49
CA LYS A 88 1.22 -6.50 -7.09
C LYS A 88 2.58 -7.20 -7.18
N ILE A 89 2.64 -8.44 -6.72
CA ILE A 89 3.81 -9.31 -6.84
C ILE A 89 3.43 -10.63 -7.52
N GLU A 90 4.42 -11.31 -8.11
CA GLU A 90 4.21 -12.57 -8.87
C GLU A 90 4.75 -13.82 -8.16
N SER A 91 5.21 -13.68 -6.92
CA SER A 91 5.55 -14.79 -6.02
C SER A 91 5.30 -14.36 -4.57
N ALA A 92 5.00 -15.33 -3.69
CA ALA A 92 4.71 -15.09 -2.28
C ALA A 92 5.91 -14.52 -1.49
N SER A 93 7.13 -14.66 -1.99
CA SER A 93 8.37 -14.24 -1.30
C SER A 93 9.07 -13.05 -1.94
N THR A 94 8.57 -12.52 -3.07
CA THR A 94 9.24 -11.43 -3.79
C THR A 94 9.23 -10.14 -2.95
N SER A 95 10.41 -9.57 -2.71
CA SER A 95 10.58 -8.26 -2.09
C SER A 95 9.93 -7.17 -2.96
N LEU A 96 9.46 -6.11 -2.31
CA LEU A 96 8.71 -5.05 -2.95
C LEU A 96 9.66 -3.95 -3.43
N GLN A 97 9.51 -3.58 -4.70
CA GLN A 97 10.20 -2.44 -5.28
C GLN A 97 9.34 -1.19 -5.12
N LEU A 98 9.91 -0.15 -4.51
CA LEU A 98 9.32 1.16 -4.35
C LEU A 98 10.08 2.14 -5.23
N ASN A 99 9.49 2.45 -6.39
CA ASN A 99 10.08 3.36 -7.35
C ASN A 99 9.92 4.80 -6.89
N SER A 100 11.01 5.56 -6.92
CA SER A 100 11.02 7.02 -6.71
C SER A 100 10.51 7.49 -5.33
N SER A 101 10.30 6.58 -4.38
CA SER A 101 9.93 6.93 -3.01
C SER A 101 10.38 5.85 -2.03
N HIS A 102 10.90 6.26 -0.88
CA HIS A 102 11.28 5.35 0.21
C HIS A 102 10.04 4.70 0.88
N PRO A 103 10.23 3.59 1.62
CA PRO A 103 9.17 3.01 2.45
C PRO A 103 8.71 4.00 3.52
N LYS A 104 7.41 4.17 3.65
CA LYS A 104 6.75 5.11 4.56
C LYS A 104 6.03 4.41 5.69
N SER A 105 6.25 4.83 6.94
CA SER A 105 5.43 4.40 8.07
C SER A 105 4.06 5.09 8.07
N LYS A 106 4.03 6.36 7.70
CA LYS A 106 2.85 7.23 7.57
C LYS A 106 2.93 8.05 6.29
N LEU A 107 1.80 8.59 5.86
CA LEU A 107 1.75 9.58 4.79
C LEU A 107 1.69 10.98 5.43
N LEU A 108 2.57 11.89 5.00
CA LEU A 108 2.57 13.29 5.45
C LEU A 108 2.10 14.22 4.34
N ASN A 109 1.31 15.24 4.71
CA ASN A 109 0.84 16.25 3.76
C ASN A 109 1.98 17.16 3.25
N THR A 110 3.10 17.22 3.96
CA THR A 110 4.30 18.01 3.59
C THR A 110 5.14 17.31 2.53
N ASN A 111 4.87 16.04 2.23
CA ASN A 111 5.63 15.28 1.26
C ASN A 111 5.44 15.88 -0.14
N THR A 112 6.52 16.39 -0.74
CA THR A 112 6.47 17.03 -2.07
C THR A 112 6.36 16.00 -3.20
N LYS A 113 6.70 14.72 -2.93
CA LYS A 113 6.63 13.60 -3.87
C LYS A 113 5.21 13.04 -4.03
N ILE A 114 4.22 13.53 -3.26
CA ILE A 114 2.80 13.20 -3.47
C ILE A 114 2.10 14.28 -4.30
N ASN A 115 0.99 13.90 -4.94
CA ASN A 115 0.28 14.81 -5.83
C ASN A 115 -0.37 15.98 -5.05
N GLN A 116 -0.39 17.19 -5.62
CA GLN A 116 -1.04 18.35 -5.00
C GLN A 116 -2.53 18.12 -4.72
N THR A 117 -3.26 17.49 -5.64
CA THR A 117 -4.66 17.11 -5.44
C THR A 117 -4.82 16.15 -4.25
N CYS A 118 -3.85 15.26 -4.01
CA CYS A 118 -3.87 14.42 -2.80
C CYS A 118 -3.66 15.25 -1.53
N ARG A 119 -2.73 16.20 -1.53
CA ARG A 119 -2.51 17.09 -0.37
C ARG A 119 -3.73 17.94 -0.04
N GLU A 120 -4.46 18.39 -1.06
CA GLU A 120 -5.55 19.36 -0.94
C GLU A 120 -6.95 18.73 -0.88
N CYS A 121 -7.10 17.42 -1.09
CA CYS A 121 -8.42 16.79 -1.16
C CYS A 121 -9.23 16.83 0.14
N GLU A 122 -8.57 16.99 1.29
CA GLU A 122 -9.20 17.23 2.59
C GLU A 122 -8.24 17.96 3.54
N LYS A 123 -8.70 18.35 4.73
CA LYS A 123 -7.81 18.91 5.76
C LYS A 123 -7.17 17.77 6.55
N TRP A 124 -5.87 17.57 6.39
CA TRP A 124 -5.09 16.56 7.11
C TRP A 124 -3.63 16.97 7.22
N THR A 125 -2.90 16.42 8.19
CA THR A 125 -1.45 16.60 8.39
C THR A 125 -0.68 15.31 8.17
N GLU A 126 -1.19 14.24 8.78
CA GLU A 126 -0.67 12.88 8.69
C GLU A 126 -1.84 11.91 8.49
N LYS A 127 -1.58 10.82 7.78
CA LYS A 127 -2.46 9.65 7.70
C LYS A 127 -1.69 8.36 7.88
N ASP A 128 -2.36 7.38 8.48
CA ASP A 128 -1.87 6.00 8.44
C ASP A 128 -1.81 5.51 7.00
N LEU A 129 -0.76 4.75 6.67
CA LEU A 129 -0.60 4.13 5.36
C LEU A 129 -0.80 2.62 5.46
N ILE A 130 -1.62 2.05 4.60
CA ILE A 130 -1.83 0.61 4.48
C ILE A 130 -1.13 0.13 3.21
N TYR A 131 -0.13 -0.73 3.36
CA TYR A 131 0.43 -1.48 2.23
C TYR A 131 -0.47 -2.68 1.95
N THR A 132 -1.13 -2.63 0.79
CA THR A 132 -2.01 -3.67 0.28
C THR A 132 -1.28 -4.47 -0.79
N ILE A 133 -0.73 -5.63 -0.41
CA ILE A 133 0.23 -6.38 -1.22
C ILE A 133 -0.41 -7.68 -1.70
N GLY A 134 -0.75 -7.72 -2.99
CA GLY A 134 -1.41 -8.87 -3.61
C GLY A 134 -0.43 -9.75 -4.39
N TYR A 135 -0.35 -11.02 -4.00
CA TYR A 135 0.32 -12.04 -4.80
C TYR A 135 -0.61 -12.54 -5.88
N VAL A 136 -0.42 -12.04 -7.11
CA VAL A 136 -1.25 -12.38 -8.26
C VAL A 136 -0.40 -13.12 -9.29
N LYS A 137 -0.74 -14.38 -9.56
CA LYS A 137 -0.05 -15.23 -10.54
C LYS A 137 -1.06 -15.90 -11.44
N SER A 138 -0.79 -15.88 -12.74
CA SER A 138 -1.71 -16.42 -13.76
C SER A 138 -3.13 -15.86 -13.61
N LYS A 139 -3.22 -14.56 -13.35
CA LYS A 139 -4.45 -13.80 -13.07
C LYS A 139 -5.23 -14.22 -11.81
N LYS A 140 -4.77 -15.20 -11.02
CA LYS A 140 -5.36 -15.57 -9.72
C LYS A 140 -4.70 -14.79 -8.59
N LEU A 141 -5.50 -14.21 -7.69
CA LEU A 141 -5.02 -13.68 -6.41
C LEU A 141 -4.85 -14.84 -5.41
N ASN A 142 -3.61 -15.14 -5.04
CA ASN A 142 -3.27 -16.26 -4.14
C ASN A 142 -3.11 -15.80 -2.69
N SER A 143 -2.72 -14.55 -2.46
CA SER A 143 -2.76 -13.95 -1.12
C SER A 143 -2.83 -12.44 -1.19
N LEU A 144 -3.34 -11.84 -0.12
CA LEU A 144 -3.37 -10.40 0.07
C LEU A 144 -2.92 -10.06 1.48
N TRP A 145 -1.93 -9.20 1.58
CA TRP A 145 -1.55 -8.54 2.83
C TRP A 145 -2.15 -7.15 2.89
N MET A 146 -2.64 -6.75 4.06
CA MET A 146 -2.96 -5.37 4.44
C MET A 146 -2.16 -5.04 5.69
N VAL A 147 -0.95 -4.50 5.53
CA VAL A 147 -0.06 -4.19 6.65
C VAL A 147 0.07 -2.69 6.83
N TYR A 148 -0.10 -2.20 8.06
CA TYR A 148 0.12 -0.79 8.37
C TYR A 148 1.59 -0.43 8.26
N GLY A 149 1.88 0.72 7.68
CA GLY A 149 3.24 1.19 7.43
C GLY A 149 4.05 1.31 8.72
N ASP A 150 3.42 1.75 9.81
CA ASP A 150 4.08 1.89 11.11
C ASP A 150 4.32 0.56 11.86
N CYS A 151 3.94 -0.56 11.24
CA CYS A 151 4.36 -1.90 11.63
C CYS A 151 5.50 -2.41 10.75
N TYR A 152 5.71 -1.83 9.56
CA TYR A 152 6.45 -2.42 8.44
C TYR A 152 7.67 -1.61 7.99
N ALA A 153 7.64 -0.29 8.12
CA ALA A 153 8.69 0.63 7.75
C ALA A 153 9.03 1.54 8.94
N ALA A 154 10.30 1.93 9.05
CA ALA A 154 10.75 2.95 9.98
C ALA A 154 10.17 4.34 9.64
N ASP A 155 10.40 5.30 10.52
CA ASP A 155 9.99 6.69 10.36
C ASP A 155 10.80 7.37 9.25
N GLU A 156 10.20 8.40 8.63
CA GLU A 156 10.72 9.08 7.43
C GLU A 156 12.17 9.54 7.58
N GLU A 157 12.55 10.04 8.76
CA GLU A 157 13.91 10.48 9.08
C GLU A 157 14.98 9.42 8.78
N THR A 158 14.66 8.13 8.99
CA THR A 158 15.58 7.01 8.74
C THR A 158 16.02 6.98 7.28
N TYR A 159 15.09 7.21 6.36
CA TYR A 159 15.35 7.17 4.93
C TYR A 159 15.84 8.52 4.41
N GLN A 160 15.28 9.61 4.93
CA GLN A 160 15.65 10.97 4.55
C GLN A 160 17.14 11.22 4.79
N LYS A 161 17.69 10.74 5.92
CA LYS A 161 19.12 10.83 6.19
C LYS A 161 19.99 10.25 5.06
N VAL A 162 19.60 9.10 4.52
CA VAL A 162 20.34 8.45 3.42
C VAL A 162 20.17 9.25 2.11
N GLU A 163 18.96 9.70 1.81
CA GLU A 163 18.69 10.53 0.62
C GLU A 163 19.47 11.85 0.68
N ASP A 164 19.55 12.50 1.84
CA ASP A 164 20.28 13.75 2.07
C ASP A 164 21.80 13.58 1.95
N GLU A 165 22.36 12.52 2.52
CA GLU A 165 23.80 12.21 2.41
C GLU A 165 24.21 11.99 0.94
N ILE A 166 23.39 11.26 0.17
CA ILE A 166 23.62 11.03 -1.26
C ILE A 166 23.50 12.34 -2.05
N THR A 167 22.43 13.10 -1.82
CA THR A 167 22.16 14.37 -2.53
C THR A 167 23.28 15.38 -2.27
N THR A 168 23.69 15.51 -1.01
CA THR A 168 24.80 16.37 -0.59
C THR A 168 26.09 15.98 -1.28
N SER A 169 26.42 14.68 -1.33
CA SER A 169 27.64 14.18 -1.96
C SER A 169 27.69 14.47 -3.47
N ILE A 170 26.57 14.35 -4.17
CA ILE A 170 26.49 14.64 -5.62
C ILE A 170 26.65 16.14 -5.88
N ASN A 171 26.09 17.00 -5.03
CA ASN A 171 26.15 18.45 -5.19
C ASN A 171 27.57 19.03 -5.01
N TYR A 172 28.52 18.29 -4.44
CA TYR A 172 29.92 18.69 -4.31
C TYR A 172 30.82 18.25 -5.47
N LEU A 173 30.26 17.71 -6.55
CA LEU A 173 31.02 17.35 -7.76
C LEU A 173 31.17 18.57 -8.68
N ASP A 174 32.38 19.12 -8.75
CA ASP A 174 32.67 20.38 -9.48
C ASP A 174 32.61 20.22 -11.02
N ASP A 175 32.81 19.01 -11.55
CA ASP A 175 32.93 18.75 -12.99
C ASP A 175 31.59 18.43 -13.69
N LEU A 176 30.45 18.50 -13.00
CA LEU A 176 29.15 18.09 -13.52
C LEU A 176 28.13 19.22 -13.48
N GLU A 177 27.32 19.36 -14.55
CA GLU A 177 26.20 20.31 -14.56
C GLU A 177 24.99 19.74 -13.82
N ILE A 178 24.95 19.97 -12.50
CA ILE A 178 23.87 19.51 -11.63
C ILE A 178 22.60 20.34 -11.81
N ASN A 179 21.48 19.66 -11.99
CA ASN A 179 20.15 20.25 -11.94
C ASN A 179 19.63 20.30 -10.50
N HIS A 180 19.67 21.48 -9.89
CA HIS A 180 19.16 21.71 -8.54
C HIS A 180 17.63 21.82 -8.47
N GLU A 181 16.95 21.93 -9.61
CA GLU A 181 15.47 21.97 -9.69
C GLU A 181 14.91 20.57 -9.98
N THR A 182 14.99 19.66 -8.99
CA THR A 182 14.46 18.30 -9.10
C THR A 182 13.86 17.79 -7.80
N ASN A 183 12.83 16.94 -7.90
CA ASN A 183 12.26 16.18 -6.78
C ASN A 183 12.88 14.77 -6.64
N GLU A 184 13.84 14.45 -7.52
CA GLU A 184 14.66 13.23 -7.43
C GLU A 184 15.91 13.49 -6.56
N LEU A 185 16.80 12.50 -6.42
CA LEU A 185 18.04 12.67 -5.64
C LEU A 185 19.00 13.64 -6.33
N SER A 186 19.05 13.61 -7.67
CA SER A 186 19.79 14.58 -8.49
C SER A 186 19.39 14.45 -9.96
N GLY A 187 19.84 15.39 -10.78
CA GLY A 187 19.82 15.30 -12.23
C GLY A 187 21.08 15.93 -12.81
N ILE A 188 21.66 15.35 -13.85
CA ILE A 188 22.90 15.85 -14.46
C ILE A 188 22.62 16.11 -15.95
N LYS A 189 22.85 17.35 -16.38
CA LYS A 189 22.65 17.78 -17.77
C LYS A 189 23.94 17.64 -18.58
N ASN A 190 23.80 17.65 -19.91
CA ASN A 190 24.88 17.93 -20.85
C ASN A 190 26.09 17.00 -20.73
N VAL A 191 25.84 15.71 -20.51
CA VAL A 191 26.91 14.71 -20.28
C VAL A 191 27.64 14.35 -21.59
N ASP A 192 26.92 14.38 -22.71
CA ASP A 192 27.48 14.08 -24.02
C ASP A 192 28.04 15.36 -24.70
N PRO A 193 29.00 15.25 -25.64
CA PRO A 193 29.62 16.41 -26.29
C PRO A 193 28.67 17.33 -27.08
N LEU A 194 27.47 16.87 -27.42
CA LEU A 194 26.45 17.70 -28.07
C LEU A 194 25.54 18.43 -27.07
N ASN A 195 25.70 18.17 -25.77
CA ASN A 195 24.91 18.76 -24.68
C ASN A 195 23.40 18.49 -24.81
N ILE A 196 23.00 17.25 -25.13
CA ILE A 196 21.59 16.86 -25.35
C ILE A 196 21.08 15.78 -24.38
N THR A 197 21.90 15.33 -23.44
CA THR A 197 21.58 14.26 -22.50
C THR A 197 21.21 14.78 -21.10
N TYR A 198 20.38 14.00 -20.41
CA TYR A 198 20.02 14.23 -19.02
C TYR A 198 20.02 12.90 -18.26
N LEU A 199 20.92 12.78 -17.28
CA LEU A 199 20.96 11.65 -16.36
C LEU A 199 20.07 11.94 -15.15
N ARG A 200 19.07 11.09 -14.94
CA ARG A 200 18.21 11.11 -13.74
C ARG A 200 18.80 10.24 -12.65
N VAL A 201 18.97 10.80 -11.45
CA VAL A 201 19.42 10.07 -10.26
C VAL A 201 18.25 9.93 -9.30
N ARG A 202 17.73 8.70 -9.16
CA ARG A 202 16.54 8.39 -8.36
C ARG A 202 16.78 7.18 -7.46
N GLY A 203 16.18 7.21 -6.27
CA GLY A 203 16.15 6.04 -5.39
C GLY A 203 15.23 4.94 -5.93
N MET A 204 15.69 3.70 -5.90
CA MET A 204 14.86 2.51 -6.04
C MET A 204 14.99 1.70 -4.76
N TRP A 205 14.03 1.87 -3.87
CA TRP A 205 14.05 1.19 -2.58
C TRP A 205 13.47 -0.22 -2.73
N ILE A 206 14.10 -1.18 -2.05
CA ILE A 206 13.61 -2.56 -1.98
C ILE A 206 13.31 -2.86 -0.51
N ILE A 207 12.08 -3.28 -0.21
CA ILE A 207 11.67 -3.70 1.12
C ILE A 207 11.25 -5.17 1.09
N GLU A 208 11.64 -5.92 2.11
CA GLU A 208 11.38 -7.35 2.18
C GLU A 208 9.89 -7.66 2.32
N ASN A 209 9.43 -8.73 1.67
CA ASN A 209 8.03 -9.13 1.67
C ASN A 209 7.50 -9.35 3.11
N PRO A 210 6.24 -8.97 3.44
CA PRO A 210 5.66 -9.24 4.75
C PRO A 210 5.71 -10.72 5.16
N ASN A 211 5.58 -11.66 4.22
CA ASN A 211 5.72 -13.10 4.51
C ASN A 211 7.10 -13.45 5.08
N LYS A 212 8.16 -12.74 4.66
CA LYS A 212 9.52 -12.91 5.18
C LYS A 212 9.71 -12.12 6.46
N VAL A 213 9.26 -10.85 6.49
CA VAL A 213 9.42 -9.98 7.65
C VAL A 213 8.70 -10.55 8.89
N TYR A 214 7.55 -11.17 8.71
CA TYR A 214 6.70 -11.68 9.79
C TYR A 214 6.62 -13.21 9.84
N GLU A 215 7.62 -13.92 9.29
CA GLU A 215 7.65 -15.39 9.26
C GLU A 215 7.52 -16.05 10.65
N TYR A 216 7.88 -15.31 11.70
CA TYR A 216 7.81 -15.73 13.10
C TYR A 216 6.40 -15.63 13.73
N ILE A 217 5.45 -14.94 13.09
CA ILE A 217 4.03 -14.88 13.52
C ILE A 217 3.06 -15.43 12.48
N TYR A 218 3.47 -15.51 11.21
CA TYR A 218 2.63 -16.01 10.14
C TYR A 218 3.47 -16.69 9.06
N GLN A 219 3.06 -17.90 8.66
CA GLN A 219 3.67 -18.65 7.57
C GLN A 219 2.68 -18.81 6.43
N TYR A 220 3.11 -18.44 5.22
CA TYR A 220 2.34 -18.61 4.00
C TYR A 220 2.22 -20.10 3.64
N ASP A 221 1.00 -20.60 3.54
CA ASP A 221 0.73 -21.98 3.11
C ASP A 221 0.45 -22.08 1.60
N LYS A 222 1.38 -22.67 0.85
CA LYS A 222 1.26 -22.84 -0.60
C LYS A 222 0.13 -23.78 -1.05
N ASN A 223 -0.42 -24.60 -0.14
CA ASN A 223 -1.48 -25.55 -0.47
C ASN A 223 -2.89 -24.91 -0.41
N LEU A 224 -2.98 -23.71 0.15
CA LEU A 224 -4.23 -22.95 0.22
C LEU A 224 -4.52 -22.23 -1.09
N ASN A 225 -5.80 -22.09 -1.40
CA ASN A 225 -6.27 -21.36 -2.57
C ASN A 225 -6.11 -19.85 -2.43
N PHE A 226 -6.33 -19.34 -1.21
CA PHE A 226 -6.24 -17.93 -0.90
C PHE A 226 -5.95 -17.67 0.58
N GLN A 227 -5.15 -16.63 0.85
CA GLN A 227 -4.85 -16.19 2.21
C GLN A 227 -4.92 -14.67 2.31
N LEU A 228 -5.73 -14.17 3.23
CA LEU A 228 -5.83 -12.76 3.55
C LEU A 228 -5.24 -12.53 4.93
N VAL A 229 -4.31 -11.58 5.02
CA VAL A 229 -3.63 -11.24 6.28
C VAL A 229 -3.69 -9.74 6.49
N CYS A 230 -4.08 -9.32 7.68
CA CYS A 230 -4.03 -7.93 8.09
C CYS A 230 -3.25 -7.78 9.39
N LEU A 231 -2.30 -6.85 9.42
CA LEU A 231 -1.44 -6.59 10.56
C LEU A 231 -1.42 -5.10 10.87
N MET A 232 -1.74 -4.77 12.12
CA MET A 232 -1.79 -3.41 12.63
C MET A 232 -1.41 -3.37 14.11
N LYS A 233 -1.01 -2.21 14.62
CA LYS A 233 -0.82 -2.02 16.07
C LYS A 233 -2.12 -2.30 16.82
N LYS A 234 -2.02 -2.85 18.03
CA LYS A 234 -3.18 -3.11 18.89
C LYS A 234 -3.93 -1.82 19.22
N SER A 235 -3.21 -0.70 19.38
CA SER A 235 -3.79 0.63 19.55
C SER A 235 -4.65 1.05 18.34
N LYS A 236 -4.17 0.81 17.12
CA LYS A 236 -4.93 1.09 15.89
C LYS A 236 -6.19 0.25 15.81
N TYR A 237 -6.09 -1.06 16.08
CA TYR A 237 -7.26 -1.94 16.11
C TYR A 237 -8.33 -1.43 17.08
N ASN A 238 -7.92 -1.07 18.30
CA ASN A 238 -8.82 -0.57 19.35
C ASN A 238 -9.42 0.81 19.04
N SER A 239 -8.86 1.57 18.09
CA SER A 239 -9.40 2.87 17.68
C SER A 239 -10.57 2.76 16.70
N PHE A 240 -10.80 1.59 16.09
CA PHE A 240 -11.90 1.42 15.15
C PHE A 240 -13.27 1.44 15.84
N PRO A 241 -14.35 1.75 15.09
CA PRO A 241 -15.71 1.67 15.63
C PRO A 241 -16.00 0.29 16.22
N LYS A 242 -16.58 0.27 17.43
CA LYS A 242 -16.90 -0.97 18.15
C LYS A 242 -17.77 -1.95 17.35
N GLU A 243 -18.64 -1.43 16.48
CA GLU A 243 -19.47 -2.26 15.60
C GLU A 243 -18.63 -3.03 14.57
N ASP A 244 -17.62 -2.38 13.99
CA ASP A 244 -16.75 -3.00 13.00
C ASP A 244 -15.85 -4.07 13.63
N ILE A 245 -15.32 -3.79 14.84
CA ILE A 245 -14.58 -4.75 15.66
C ILE A 245 -15.46 -5.97 15.95
N LYS A 246 -16.69 -5.77 16.44
CA LYS A 246 -17.62 -6.88 16.74
C LYS A 246 -17.90 -7.77 15.53
N LYS A 247 -18.09 -7.19 14.34
CA LYS A 247 -18.33 -7.96 13.11
C LYS A 247 -17.14 -8.85 12.72
N ILE A 248 -15.92 -8.38 12.99
CA ILE A 248 -14.70 -9.16 12.80
C ILE A 248 -14.61 -10.27 13.86
N GLU A 249 -14.81 -9.94 15.13
CA GLU A 249 -14.71 -10.89 16.25
C GLU A 249 -15.80 -11.97 16.24
N SER A 250 -16.97 -11.68 15.66
CA SER A 250 -18.08 -12.64 15.55
C SER A 250 -18.00 -13.54 14.31
N ASN A 251 -16.97 -13.41 13.47
CA ASN A 251 -16.84 -14.20 12.24
C ASN A 251 -15.88 -15.37 12.46
N ASP A 252 -16.43 -16.58 12.57
CA ASP A 252 -15.68 -17.80 12.86
C ASP A 252 -14.62 -18.16 11.79
N ASN A 253 -14.71 -17.59 10.58
CA ASN A 253 -13.70 -17.81 9.54
C ASN A 253 -12.45 -16.94 9.71
N ILE A 254 -12.50 -15.93 10.60
CA ILE A 254 -11.40 -14.99 10.83
C ILE A 254 -10.66 -15.41 12.10
N ASN A 255 -9.40 -15.82 11.95
CA ASN A 255 -8.52 -15.99 13.09
C ASN A 255 -7.97 -14.62 13.52
N ILE A 256 -8.17 -14.28 14.80
CA ILE A 256 -7.71 -13.05 15.41
C ILE A 256 -6.71 -13.40 16.51
N SER A 257 -5.53 -12.83 16.45
CA SER A 257 -4.50 -13.03 17.48
C SER A 257 -3.88 -11.71 17.94
N ASP A 258 -3.59 -11.66 19.24
CA ASP A 258 -2.66 -10.68 19.80
C ASP A 258 -1.24 -11.21 19.59
N VAL A 259 -0.40 -10.42 18.91
CA VAL A 259 0.99 -10.79 18.58
C VAL A 259 1.94 -9.67 19.00
N LYS A 260 3.22 -10.00 19.12
CA LYS A 260 4.29 -9.02 19.31
C LYS A 260 5.17 -8.96 18.07
N ILE A 261 5.35 -7.77 17.51
CA ILE A 261 6.20 -7.57 16.32
C ILE A 261 7.42 -6.73 16.65
N LYS A 262 8.51 -6.93 15.91
CA LYS A 262 9.71 -6.08 16.00
C LYS A 262 9.32 -4.63 15.64
N ASN A 263 9.79 -3.67 16.41
CA ASN A 263 9.62 -2.25 16.10
C ASN A 263 10.54 -1.86 14.93
N PRO A 264 10.02 -1.33 13.80
CA PRO A 264 10.84 -0.90 12.66
C PRO A 264 11.88 0.17 13.00
N ASN A 265 11.62 1.02 14.01
CA ASN A 265 12.53 2.07 14.46
C ASN A 265 13.57 1.58 15.47
N ASN A 266 13.29 0.50 16.21
CA ASN A 266 14.22 -0.07 17.18
C ASN A 266 13.91 -1.55 17.43
N PRO A 267 14.58 -2.48 16.73
CA PRO A 267 14.28 -3.91 16.81
C PRO A 267 14.46 -4.56 18.19
N ALA A 268 15.13 -3.89 19.14
CA ALA A 268 15.22 -4.36 20.53
C ALA A 268 13.86 -4.27 21.26
N ASN A 269 12.96 -3.42 20.77
CA ASN A 269 11.62 -3.24 21.31
C ASN A 269 10.59 -4.01 20.49
N LEU A 270 9.59 -4.56 21.20
CA LEU A 270 8.43 -5.19 20.59
C LEU A 270 7.21 -4.26 20.66
N ILE A 271 6.36 -4.32 19.64
CA ILE A 271 5.10 -3.61 19.55
C ILE A 271 3.96 -4.62 19.69
N ASP A 272 2.99 -4.32 20.55
CA ASP A 272 1.75 -5.11 20.60
C ASP A 272 0.89 -4.83 19.36
N ALA A 273 0.55 -5.90 18.64
CA ALA A 273 -0.15 -5.85 17.38
C ALA A 273 -1.32 -6.84 17.33
N LYS A 274 -2.25 -6.58 16.41
CA LYS A 274 -3.35 -7.47 16.05
C LYS A 274 -3.08 -8.06 14.68
N LEU A 275 -3.16 -9.38 14.59
CA LEU A 275 -3.04 -10.14 13.36
C LEU A 275 -4.39 -10.79 13.05
N LEU A 276 -4.97 -10.42 11.91
CA LEU A 276 -6.21 -11.00 11.37
C LEU A 276 -5.84 -11.89 10.19
N VAL A 277 -6.33 -13.13 10.18
CA VAL A 277 -6.01 -14.12 9.15
C VAL A 277 -7.28 -14.82 8.69
N PHE A 278 -7.45 -14.89 7.37
CA PHE A 278 -8.46 -15.71 6.71
C PHE A 278 -7.78 -16.60 5.66
N LYS A 279 -8.18 -17.87 5.61
CA LYS A 279 -7.51 -18.95 4.84
C LYS A 279 -8.57 -19.83 4.17
N VAL A 280 -8.38 -20.13 2.87
CA VAL A 280 -9.25 -20.99 2.04
C VAL A 280 -8.42 -21.79 1.06
#